data_AF-A0A3B0QTD3-F1
#
_entry.id   AF-A0A3B0QTD3-F1
#
_cell.length_a   1.000
_cell.length_b   1.000
_cell.length_c   1.000
_cell.angle_alpha   90.00
_cell.angle_beta   90.00
_cell.angle_gamma   90.00
#
_symmetry.space_group_name_H-M   'P 1'
#
loop_
_entity.id
_entity.type
_entity.pdbx_description
1 polymer ?
#
loop_
_entity_poly.entity_id
_entity_poly.type
_entity_poly.pdbx_seq_one_letter_code
_entity_poly.pdbx_strand_id
1 'polypeptide(L)'
;MKVMFCHDGEEMGQKALKAAVEFFKPHKADMIILCVNSDIVDASMEVDSLTEEFQKEHKAVIDQSAQWVAEHGMDVDVIIATGDPREMVVAAIEKKKPDVVVVARRKKSTRESAFRKSLSAYLVKNAGCNLFIMGPCNYGE
;
A
#
# COMPACT_ATOMS: atom_id res chain seq x y z
N MET A 1 -17.65 6.24 2.41
CA MET A 1 -16.83 6.24 1.18
C MET A 1 -15.67 5.28 1.39
N LYS A 2 -15.19 4.59 0.38
CA LYS A 2 -14.11 3.59 0.49
C LYS A 2 -12.80 4.13 -0.04
N VAL A 3 -11.79 4.18 0.82
CA VAL A 3 -10.45 4.65 0.50
C VAL A 3 -9.51 3.45 0.53
N MET A 4 -8.89 3.14 -0.61
CA MET A 4 -7.87 2.11 -0.68
C MET A 4 -6.48 2.75 -0.58
N PHE A 5 -5.72 2.44 0.45
CA PHE A 5 -4.35 2.89 0.62
C PHE A 5 -3.37 1.78 0.22
N CYS A 6 -2.53 2.04 -0.78
CA CYS A 6 -1.45 1.12 -1.16
C CYS A 6 -0.27 1.30 -0.21
N HIS A 7 -0.12 0.36 0.72
CA HIS A 7 0.98 0.31 1.68
C HIS A 7 2.07 -0.63 1.16
N ASP A 8 3.32 -0.23 1.31
CA ASP A 8 4.47 -0.92 0.74
C ASP A 8 5.26 -1.74 1.76
N GLY A 9 4.64 -2.08 2.90
CA GLY A 9 5.28 -2.75 4.03
C GLY A 9 6.39 -1.96 4.75
N GLU A 10 6.73 -0.74 4.32
CA GLU A 10 7.83 0.04 4.87
C GLU A 10 7.37 1.12 5.87
N GLU A 11 8.25 1.55 6.78
CA GLU A 11 7.94 2.60 7.76
C GLU A 11 7.52 3.94 7.12
N MET A 12 8.08 4.28 5.96
CA MET A 12 7.70 5.49 5.24
C MET A 12 6.26 5.41 4.73
N GLY A 13 5.80 4.22 4.36
CA GLY A 13 4.40 3.94 4.04
C GLY A 13 3.48 4.25 5.22
N GLN A 14 3.92 3.93 6.45
CA GLN A 14 3.15 4.20 7.66
C GLN A 14 2.96 5.70 7.91
N LYS A 15 3.98 6.54 7.67
CA LYS A 15 3.83 8.00 7.79
C LYS A 15 2.81 8.55 6.78
N ALA A 16 2.84 8.05 5.55
CA ALA A 16 1.87 8.44 4.53
C ALA A 16 0.45 7.97 4.89
N LEU A 17 0.31 6.76 5.46
CA LEU A 17 -0.98 6.25 5.92
C LEU A 17 -1.58 7.16 7.00
N LYS A 18 -0.78 7.58 7.98
CA LYS A 18 -1.23 8.51 9.03
C LYS A 18 -1.79 9.81 8.45
N ALA A 19 -1.05 10.42 7.53
CA ALA A 19 -1.49 11.65 6.84
C ALA A 19 -2.76 11.40 5.99
N ALA A 20 -2.89 10.24 5.36
CA ALA A 20 -4.11 9.88 4.61
C ALA A 20 -5.31 9.73 5.56
N VAL A 21 -5.14 9.08 6.72
CA VAL A 21 -6.18 8.93 7.74
C VAL A 21 -6.61 10.29 8.26
N GLU A 22 -5.69 11.19 8.60
CA GLU A 22 -6.02 12.55 9.03
C GLU A 22 -6.85 13.31 7.98
N PHE A 23 -6.52 13.12 6.69
CA PHE A 23 -7.25 13.75 5.60
C PHE A 23 -8.65 13.14 5.39
N PHE A 24 -8.78 11.81 5.41
CA PHE A 24 -10.04 11.12 5.08
C PHE A 24 -10.98 10.89 6.28
N LYS A 25 -10.47 10.93 7.52
CA LYS A 25 -11.27 10.75 8.73
C LYS A 25 -12.47 11.71 8.84
N PRO A 26 -12.33 13.03 8.58
CA PRO A 26 -13.48 13.95 8.58
C PRO A 26 -14.59 13.58 7.59
N HIS A 27 -14.26 12.81 6.56
CA HIS A 27 -15.20 12.34 5.54
C HIS A 27 -15.86 10.99 5.87
N LYS A 28 -15.64 10.44 7.07
CA LYS A 28 -16.18 9.13 7.51
C LYS A 28 -15.90 8.04 6.47
N ALA A 29 -14.65 7.95 6.03
CA ALA A 29 -14.22 6.94 5.09
C ALA A 29 -13.98 5.59 5.78
N ASP A 30 -14.26 4.51 5.06
CA ASP A 30 -13.81 3.16 5.37
C ASP A 30 -12.48 2.94 4.65
N MET A 31 -11.48 2.44 5.37
CA MET A 31 -10.14 2.22 4.86
C MET A 31 -9.96 0.78 4.37
N ILE A 32 -9.24 0.63 3.27
CA ILE A 32 -8.73 -0.65 2.79
C ILE A 32 -7.22 -0.49 2.66
N ILE A 33 -6.46 -1.20 3.49
CA ILE A 33 -5.00 -1.26 3.36
C ILE A 33 -4.67 -2.40 2.41
N LEU A 34 -4.02 -2.08 1.29
CA LEU A 34 -3.52 -3.06 0.34
C LEU A 34 -2.00 -3.09 0.39
N CYS A 35 -1.43 -4.25 0.71
CA CYS A 35 -0.01 -4.53 0.60
C CYS A 35 0.22 -5.59 -0.49
N VAL A 36 1.17 -5.34 -1.39
CA VAL A 36 1.56 -6.31 -2.43
C VAL A 36 3.00 -6.73 -2.24
N ASN A 37 3.21 -8.02 -1.99
CA ASN A 37 4.52 -8.64 -1.96
C ASN A 37 4.93 -8.98 -3.41
N SER A 38 5.95 -8.30 -3.91
CA SER A 38 6.47 -8.50 -5.28
C SER A 38 7.40 -9.70 -5.41
N ASP A 39 7.71 -10.37 -4.31
CA ASP A 39 8.58 -11.54 -4.31
C ASP A 39 7.82 -12.71 -4.93
N ILE A 40 8.03 -12.89 -6.22
CA ILE A 40 7.77 -14.17 -6.88
C ILE A 40 8.86 -15.09 -6.36
N VAL A 41 8.61 -15.76 -5.24
CA VAL A 41 9.45 -16.87 -4.81
C VAL A 41 9.15 -17.98 -5.79
N ASP A 42 10.06 -18.16 -6.76
CA ASP A 42 10.07 -19.33 -7.62
C ASP A 42 10.03 -20.54 -6.70
N ALA A 43 8.95 -21.32 -6.74
CA ALA A 43 8.69 -22.45 -5.84
C ALA A 43 9.66 -23.64 -6.02
N SER A 44 10.84 -23.37 -6.58
CA SER A 44 11.86 -24.33 -6.99
C SER A 44 13.22 -24.12 -6.32
N MET A 45 13.39 -23.16 -5.40
CA MET A 45 14.65 -22.97 -4.68
C MET A 45 14.44 -22.92 -3.16
N GLU A 46 15.11 -23.83 -2.46
CA GLU A 46 15.13 -24.02 -0.99
C GLU A 46 15.45 -22.71 -0.24
N VAL A 47 14.44 -21.92 0.13
CA VAL A 47 14.58 -20.76 1.05
C VAL A 47 13.29 -20.49 1.84
N ASP A 48 12.68 -21.50 2.47
CA ASP A 48 11.45 -21.29 3.25
C ASP A 48 11.65 -20.36 4.47
N SER A 49 12.79 -20.44 5.17
CA SER A 49 12.98 -19.71 6.43
C SER A 49 13.20 -18.20 6.29
N LEU A 50 13.99 -17.74 5.30
CA LEU A 50 14.20 -16.30 5.07
C LEU A 50 12.95 -15.63 4.48
N THR A 51 12.16 -16.38 3.72
CA THR A 51 10.92 -15.90 3.12
C THR A 51 9.82 -15.72 4.18
N GLU A 52 9.72 -16.64 5.13
CA GLU A 52 8.75 -16.55 6.23
C GLU A 52 9.03 -15.40 7.20
N GLU A 53 10.29 -15.15 7.53
CA GLU A 53 10.67 -14.08 8.47
C GLU A 53 10.44 -12.69 7.86
N PHE A 54 10.80 -12.51 6.58
CA PHE A 54 10.52 -11.28 5.84
C PHE A 54 9.01 -11.02 5.68
N GLN A 55 8.23 -12.08 5.40
CA GLN A 55 6.77 -12.00 5.36
C GLN A 55 6.16 -11.69 6.73
N LYS A 56 6.73 -12.19 7.83
CA LYS A 56 6.30 -11.87 9.20
C LYS A 56 6.55 -10.40 9.55
N GLU A 57 7.71 -9.85 9.18
CA GLU A 57 8.01 -8.43 9.42
C GLU A 57 7.07 -7.50 8.65
N HIS A 58 6.88 -7.75 7.35
CA HIS A 58 5.93 -6.98 6.53
C HIS A 58 4.50 -7.09 7.06
N LYS A 59 4.07 -8.29 7.45
CA LYS A 59 2.75 -8.50 8.06
C LYS A 59 2.62 -7.73 9.38
N ALA A 60 3.65 -7.73 10.23
CA ALA A 60 3.63 -7.02 11.50
C ALA A 60 3.47 -5.50 11.30
N VAL A 61 4.13 -4.91 10.28
CA VAL A 61 3.94 -3.50 9.93
C VAL A 61 2.49 -3.25 9.53
N ILE A 62 1.93 -4.06 8.63
CA ILE A 62 0.54 -3.89 8.15
C ILE A 62 -0.49 -4.12 9.26
N ASP A 63 -0.27 -5.09 10.14
CA ASP A 63 -1.14 -5.34 11.30
C ASP A 63 -1.13 -4.12 12.24
N GLN A 64 0.06 -3.55 12.53
CA GLN A 64 0.20 -2.31 13.32
C GLN A 64 -0.46 -1.13 12.62
N SER A 65 -0.33 -1.02 11.29
CA SER A 65 -1.00 -0.01 10.48
C SER A 65 -2.51 -0.09 10.67
N ALA A 66 -3.09 -1.28 10.49
CA ALA A 66 -4.53 -1.50 10.63
C ALA A 66 -5.02 -1.19 12.05
N GLN A 67 -4.31 -1.67 13.07
CA GLN A 67 -4.64 -1.37 14.46
C GLN A 67 -4.65 0.15 14.70
N TRP A 68 -3.63 0.87 14.22
CA TRP A 68 -3.57 2.32 14.36
C TRP A 68 -4.75 3.01 13.67
N VAL A 69 -5.15 2.59 12.46
CA VAL A 69 -6.33 3.14 11.77
C VAL A 69 -7.61 2.92 12.59
N ALA A 70 -7.80 1.71 13.13
CA ALA A 70 -8.96 1.36 13.94
C ALA A 70 -9.03 2.20 15.23
N GLU A 71 -7.90 2.35 15.93
CA GLU A 71 -7.78 3.22 17.12
C GLU A 71 -8.09 4.70 16.81
N HIS A 72 -7.92 5.12 15.57
CA HIS A 72 -8.25 6.47 15.11
C HIS A 72 -9.70 6.60 14.62
N GLY A 73 -10.54 5.58 14.83
CA GLY A 73 -12.00 5.64 14.66
C GLY A 73 -12.47 5.48 13.21
N MET A 74 -11.71 4.74 12.39
CA MET A 74 -12.09 4.36 11.03
C MET A 74 -12.18 2.84 10.92
N ASP A 75 -13.18 2.33 10.21
CA ASP A 75 -13.23 0.92 9.85
C ASP A 75 -12.11 0.61 8.85
N VAL A 76 -11.45 -0.54 9.02
CA VAL A 76 -10.30 -0.93 8.19
C VAL A 76 -10.37 -2.40 7.77
N ASP A 77 -10.22 -2.63 6.48
CA ASP A 77 -10.00 -3.95 5.87
C ASP A 77 -8.54 -4.06 5.40
N VAL A 78 -7.96 -5.25 5.48
CA VAL A 78 -6.56 -5.50 5.10
C VAL A 78 -6.52 -6.55 4.00
N ILE A 79 -5.79 -6.23 2.93
CA ILE A 79 -5.56 -7.12 1.80
C ILE A 79 -4.05 -7.26 1.63
N ILE A 80 -3.57 -8.50 1.75
CA ILE A 80 -2.20 -8.87 1.40
C ILE A 80 -2.29 -9.69 0.12
N ALA A 81 -1.61 -9.25 -0.93
CA ALA A 81 -1.53 -9.93 -2.22
C ALA A 81 -0.07 -10.24 -2.58
N THR A 82 0.13 -11.22 -3.44
CA THR A 82 1.46 -11.61 -3.95
C THR A 82 1.46 -11.56 -5.46
N GLY A 83 2.46 -10.93 -6.06
CA GLY A 83 2.60 -10.79 -7.52
C GLY A 83 3.04 -9.38 -7.94
N ASP A 84 2.81 -9.02 -9.21
CA ASP A 84 3.15 -7.68 -9.70
C ASP A 84 2.24 -6.62 -9.04
N PRO A 85 2.80 -5.60 -8.33
CA PRO A 85 2.00 -4.57 -7.68
C PRO A 85 1.02 -3.84 -8.61
N ARG A 86 1.36 -3.68 -9.89
CA ARG A 86 0.51 -2.97 -10.86
C ARG A 86 -0.76 -3.76 -11.15
N GLU A 87 -0.62 -5.07 -11.35
CA GLU A 87 -1.73 -5.96 -11.64
C GLU A 87 -2.56 -6.22 -10.40
N MET A 88 -1.90 -6.47 -9.26
CA MET A 88 -2.59 -6.76 -8.00
C MET A 88 -3.40 -5.56 -7.50
N VAL A 89 -2.90 -4.33 -7.65
CA VAL A 89 -3.67 -3.13 -7.29
C VAL A 89 -4.88 -2.96 -8.20
N VAL A 90 -4.75 -3.14 -9.52
CA VAL A 90 -5.90 -3.06 -10.43
C VAL A 90 -6.94 -4.14 -10.10
N ALA A 91 -6.51 -5.38 -9.87
CA ALA A 91 -7.42 -6.46 -9.48
C ALA A 91 -8.13 -6.17 -8.15
N ALA A 92 -7.43 -5.59 -7.18
CA ALA A 92 -8.02 -5.17 -5.91
C ALA A 92 -9.05 -4.04 -6.11
N ILE A 93 -8.77 -3.07 -6.99
CA ILE A 93 -9.70 -1.99 -7.34
C ILE A 93 -10.97 -2.56 -7.97
N GLU A 94 -10.86 -3.46 -8.93
CA GLU A 94 -12.02 -4.10 -9.57
C GLU A 94 -12.88 -4.89 -8.58
N LYS A 95 -12.22 -5.62 -7.65
CA LYS A 95 -12.89 -6.46 -6.65
C LYS A 95 -13.55 -5.66 -5.53
N LYS A 96 -12.86 -4.67 -4.99
CA LYS A 96 -13.29 -3.93 -3.78
C LYS A 96 -14.02 -2.63 -4.12
N LYS A 97 -13.87 -2.14 -5.35
CA LYS A 97 -14.49 -0.92 -5.89
C LYS A 97 -14.33 0.27 -4.93
N PRO A 98 -13.09 0.66 -4.58
CA PRO A 98 -12.86 1.87 -3.80
C PRO A 98 -13.29 3.11 -4.57
N ASP A 99 -13.75 4.13 -3.84
CA ASP A 99 -14.08 5.45 -4.42
C ASP A 99 -12.81 6.21 -4.80
N VAL A 100 -11.73 5.98 -4.04
CA VAL A 100 -10.41 6.59 -4.26
C VAL A 100 -9.29 5.62 -3.87
N VAL A 101 -8.23 5.60 -4.66
CA VAL A 101 -6.98 4.89 -4.39
C VAL A 101 -5.90 5.91 -4.03
N VAL A 102 -5.27 5.69 -2.88
CA VAL A 102 -4.21 6.52 -2.34
C VAL A 102 -2.87 5.82 -2.55
N VAL A 103 -1.95 6.52 -3.20
CA VAL A 103 -0.56 6.06 -3.39
C VAL A 103 0.41 7.11 -2.89
N ALA A 104 1.34 6.70 -2.03
CA ALA A 104 2.41 7.56 -1.55
C ALA A 104 3.57 7.61 -2.55
N ARG A 105 4.07 8.80 -2.85
CA ARG A 105 5.28 8.95 -3.67
C ARG A 105 6.52 8.71 -2.82
N ARG A 106 7.30 7.68 -3.16
CA ARG A 106 8.63 7.47 -2.58
C ARG A 106 9.60 8.59 -3.00
N LYS A 107 10.46 9.04 -2.09
CA LYS A 107 11.65 9.83 -2.46
C LYS A 107 12.56 8.92 -3.28
N LYS A 108 13.13 9.43 -4.39
CA LYS A 108 14.10 8.66 -5.21
C LYS A 108 15.24 8.21 -4.29
N SER A 109 15.36 6.90 -4.02
CA SER A 109 16.57 6.36 -3.44
C SER A 109 17.63 6.30 -4.54
N THR A 110 18.84 6.77 -4.25
CA THR A 110 19.95 6.93 -5.20
C THR A 110 20.47 5.59 -5.79
N ARG A 111 19.87 4.45 -5.40
CA ARG A 111 20.33 3.09 -5.73
C ARG A 111 19.32 2.23 -6.50
N GLU A 112 18.17 2.77 -6.91
CA GLU A 112 17.25 2.01 -7.75
C GLU A 112 17.32 2.47 -9.21
N SER A 113 17.63 1.49 -10.08
CA SER A 113 17.61 1.62 -11.53
C SER A 113 16.40 2.41 -12.01
N ALA A 114 16.63 3.39 -12.88
CA ALA A 114 15.63 4.23 -13.53
C ALA A 114 14.58 3.46 -14.38
N PHE A 115 14.61 2.12 -14.35
CA PHE A 115 13.81 1.22 -15.18
C PHE A 115 12.60 0.59 -14.46
N ARG A 116 12.42 0.77 -13.15
CA ARG A 116 11.21 0.28 -12.45
C ARG A 116 10.01 1.16 -12.84
N LYS A 117 9.10 0.65 -13.67
CA LYS A 117 7.88 1.37 -14.09
C LYS A 117 7.09 1.79 -12.85
N SER A 118 6.83 3.09 -12.73
CA SER A 118 6.13 3.68 -11.57
C SER A 118 4.70 3.14 -11.43
N LEU A 119 4.34 2.65 -10.23
CA LEU A 119 2.98 2.19 -9.90
C LEU A 119 1.96 3.31 -10.12
N SER A 120 2.23 4.53 -9.64
CA SER A 120 1.33 5.65 -9.83
C SER A 120 1.14 6.01 -11.32
N ALA A 121 2.20 5.98 -12.12
CA ALA A 121 2.09 6.19 -13.56
C ALA A 121 1.29 5.11 -14.28
N TYR A 122 1.36 3.85 -13.79
CA TYR A 122 0.55 2.76 -14.30
C TYR A 122 -0.93 2.93 -13.91
N LEU A 123 -1.21 3.27 -12.65
CA LEU A 123 -2.58 3.44 -12.15
C LEU A 123 -3.31 4.60 -12.81
N VAL A 124 -2.63 5.71 -13.11
CA VAL A 124 -3.21 6.84 -13.86
C VAL A 124 -3.85 6.38 -15.18
N LYS A 125 -3.33 5.30 -15.79
CA LYS A 125 -3.86 4.75 -17.04
C LYS A 125 -4.90 3.64 -16.85
N ASN A 126 -4.87 2.92 -15.71
CA ASN A 126 -5.56 1.64 -15.57
C ASN A 126 -6.51 1.53 -14.36
N ALA A 127 -6.47 2.43 -13.38
CA ALA A 127 -7.19 2.27 -12.11
C ALA A 127 -8.71 2.30 -12.25
N GLY A 128 -9.26 3.06 -13.21
CA GLY A 128 -10.71 3.18 -13.39
C GLY A 128 -11.47 3.87 -12.24
N CYS A 129 -10.77 4.36 -11.20
CA CYS A 129 -11.32 5.11 -10.07
C CYS A 129 -10.50 6.38 -9.80
N ASN A 130 -10.95 7.20 -8.84
CA ASN A 130 -10.20 8.39 -8.45
C ASN A 130 -8.83 7.99 -7.86
N LEU A 131 -7.81 8.78 -8.17
CA LEU A 131 -6.45 8.59 -7.65
C LEU A 131 -6.04 9.80 -6.82
N PHE A 132 -5.53 9.51 -5.62
CA PHE A 132 -4.97 10.49 -4.71
C PHE A 132 -3.48 10.20 -4.52
N ILE A 133 -2.64 10.97 -5.19
CA ILE A 133 -1.19 10.78 -5.14
C ILE A 133 -0.62 11.73 -4.09
N MET A 134 -0.09 11.15 -3.01
CA MET A 134 0.56 11.93 -1.95
C MET A 134 1.99 12.26 -2.34
N GLY A 135 2.41 13.50 -2.08
CA GLY A 135 3.78 13.94 -2.27
C GLY A 135 4.77 13.17 -1.38
N PRO A 136 6.08 13.38 -1.58
CA PRO A 136 7.09 12.75 -0.72
C PRO A 136 6.83 13.08 0.75
N CYS A 137 6.81 12.04 1.58
CA CYS A 137 6.68 12.17 3.03
C CYS A 137 7.79 13.07 3.61
N ASN A 138 7.43 14.31 3.94
CA ASN A 138 8.11 15.16 4.93
C ASN A 138 7.22 15.34 6.18
N TYR A 139 6.23 14.46 6.37
CA TYR A 139 5.27 14.59 7.47
C TYR A 139 5.99 14.34 8.80
N GLY A 140 6.26 15.43 9.52
CA GLY A 140 6.90 15.43 10.84
C GLY A 140 8.40 15.78 10.86
N GLU A 141 8.82 16.86 10.17
CA GLU A 141 9.84 17.74 10.75
C GLU A 141 9.20 18.64 11.82
#